data_AF-A0ABD4ZGE6-F1
#
_entry.id   AF-A0ABD4ZGE6-F1
#
_cell.length_a   1.000
_cell.length_b   1.000
_cell.length_c   1.000
_cell.angle_alpha   90.00
_cell.angle_beta   90.00
_cell.angle_gamma   90.00
#
_symmetry.space_group_name_H-M   'P 1'
#
loop_
_entity.id
_entity.type
_entity.pdbx_description
1 polymer ?
#
loop_
_entity_poly.entity_id
_entity_poly.type
_entity_poly.pdbx_seq_one_letter_code
_entity_poly.pdbx_strand_id
1 'polypeptide(L)'
;SPFFRLNAKNIRIIGSNEWVSEQKIASIASNQVDKSLFLVSSQQIIEQLNNIPGVTETKVVKQFPQGLQITVRAQKPAAMLKAKVGEKLT
;
A
#
# COMPACT_ATOMS: atom_id res chain seq x y z
N SER A 1 2.22 -24.91 1.28
CA SER A 1 0.92 -25.24 1.92
C SER A 1 -0.12 -24.21 1.50
N PRO A 2 -1.27 -24.65 0.94
CA PRO A 2 -2.37 -23.75 0.55
C PRO A 2 -3.10 -23.12 1.74
N PHE A 3 -2.97 -23.69 2.95
CA PHE A 3 -3.65 -23.20 4.14
C PHE A 3 -3.18 -21.81 4.57
N PHE A 4 -1.91 -21.48 4.33
CA PHE A 4 -1.30 -20.18 4.67
C PHE A 4 -1.17 -19.24 3.48
N ARG A 5 -1.88 -19.51 2.38
CA ARG A 5 -1.84 -18.68 1.19
C ARG A 5 -2.60 -17.38 1.46
N LEU A 6 -1.99 -16.23 1.15
CA LEU A 6 -2.65 -14.94 1.27
C LEU A 6 -3.87 -14.90 0.33
N ASN A 7 -5.03 -14.61 0.90
CA ASN A 7 -6.28 -14.45 0.16
C ASN A 7 -6.62 -12.96 0.02
N ALA A 8 -6.87 -12.50 -1.21
CA ALA A 8 -7.21 -11.11 -1.50
C ALA A 8 -8.45 -10.63 -0.70
N LYS A 9 -9.44 -11.51 -0.45
CA LYS A 9 -10.64 -11.18 0.33
C LYS A 9 -10.34 -10.93 1.82
N ASN A 10 -9.18 -11.39 2.30
CA ASN A 10 -8.75 -11.24 3.69
C ASN A 10 -7.70 -10.11 3.85
N ILE A 11 -7.51 -9.28 2.82
CA ILE A 11 -6.71 -8.06 2.93
C ILE A 11 -7.60 -6.96 3.51
N ARG A 12 -7.23 -6.44 4.67
CA ARG A 12 -7.92 -5.33 5.33
C ARG A 12 -7.07 -4.08 5.24
N ILE A 13 -7.65 -3.01 4.71
CA ILE A 13 -6.99 -1.71 4.56
C ILE A 13 -7.65 -0.73 5.52
N ILE A 14 -6.83 0.01 6.27
CA ILE A 14 -7.28 0.99 7.27
C ILE A 14 -6.52 2.30 7.03
N GLY A 15 -7.23 3.43 7.04
CA GLY A 15 -6.64 4.77 7.02
C GLY A 15 -6.32 5.33 5.62
N SER A 16 -7.00 4.83 4.59
CA SER A 16 -7.04 5.46 3.28
C SER A 16 -7.62 6.88 3.36
N ASN A 17 -7.22 7.77 2.45
CA ASN A 17 -7.74 9.12 2.36
C ASN A 17 -7.80 9.59 0.88
N GLU A 18 -8.15 10.86 0.65
CA GLU A 18 -8.25 11.45 -0.70
C GLU A 18 -6.94 11.46 -1.49
N TRP A 19 -5.79 11.44 -0.80
CA TRP A 19 -4.46 11.43 -1.42
C TRP A 19 -3.96 10.01 -1.70
N VAL A 20 -4.37 9.07 -0.87
CA VAL A 20 -3.94 7.67 -0.90
C VAL A 20 -5.19 6.79 -0.99
N SER A 21 -5.60 6.53 -2.22
CA SER A 21 -6.77 5.72 -2.52
C SER A 21 -6.60 4.28 -2.08
N GLU A 22 -7.65 3.68 -1.53
CA GLU A 22 -7.69 2.27 -1.13
C GLU A 22 -7.29 1.33 -2.28
N GLN A 23 -7.73 1.65 -3.51
CA GLN A 23 -7.39 0.90 -4.72
C GLN A 23 -5.87 0.83 -4.99
N LYS A 24 -5.15 1.93 -4.73
CA LYS A 24 -3.68 1.99 -4.90
C LYS A 24 -3.00 1.06 -3.89
N ILE A 25 -3.46 1.10 -2.64
CA ILE A 25 -2.97 0.23 -1.55
C ILE A 25 -3.28 -1.23 -1.87
N ALA A 26 -4.50 -1.52 -2.31
CA ALA A 26 -4.95 -2.85 -2.69
C ALA A 26 -4.12 -3.41 -3.85
N SER A 27 -3.79 -2.60 -4.86
CA SER A 27 -2.93 -3.03 -5.98
C SER A 27 -1.53 -3.43 -5.52
N ILE A 28 -0.93 -2.66 -4.61
CA ILE A 28 0.38 -3.00 -4.01
C ILE A 28 0.32 -4.31 -3.23
N ALA A 29 -0.71 -4.48 -2.40
CA ALA A 29 -0.93 -5.69 -1.62
C ALA A 29 -1.23 -6.92 -2.51
N SER A 30 -1.91 -6.71 -3.64
CA SER A 30 -2.30 -7.76 -4.57
C SER A 30 -1.10 -8.44 -5.24
N ASN A 31 0.05 -7.75 -5.36
CA ASN A 31 1.29 -8.34 -5.86
C ASN A 31 1.86 -9.47 -4.97
N GLN A 32 1.31 -9.60 -3.76
CA GLN A 32 1.71 -10.61 -2.79
C GLN A 32 0.65 -11.70 -2.59
N VAL A 33 -0.51 -11.59 -3.26
CA VAL A 33 -1.57 -12.62 -3.27
C VAL A 33 -1.02 -13.92 -3.86
N ASP A 34 -1.62 -15.04 -3.47
CA ASP A 34 -1.22 -16.41 -3.83
C ASP A 34 0.14 -16.89 -3.28
N LYS A 35 0.92 -16.00 -2.64
CA LYS A 35 2.11 -16.37 -1.89
C LYS A 35 1.73 -16.86 -0.49
N SER A 36 2.61 -17.67 0.09
CA SER A 36 2.48 -18.06 1.50
C SER A 36 2.72 -16.84 2.40
N LEU A 37 1.92 -16.65 3.44
CA LEU A 37 2.10 -15.58 4.44
C LEU A 37 3.50 -15.55 5.04
N PHE A 38 4.16 -16.70 5.19
CA PHE A 38 5.55 -16.75 5.65
C PHE A 38 6.51 -16.05 4.69
N LEU A 39 6.23 -16.11 3.39
CA LEU A 39 7.05 -15.54 2.30
C LEU A 39 6.62 -14.12 1.90
N VAL A 40 5.40 -13.68 2.24
CA VAL A 40 4.97 -12.30 2.00
C VAL A 40 5.93 -11.35 2.70
N SER A 41 6.56 -10.47 1.94
CA SER A 41 7.46 -9.46 2.51
C SER A 41 6.68 -8.24 2.96
N SER A 42 6.49 -8.09 4.27
CA SER A 42 5.88 -6.90 4.86
C SER A 42 6.71 -5.65 4.57
N GLN A 43 8.04 -5.77 4.57
CA GLN A 43 8.95 -4.65 4.34
C GLN A 43 8.83 -4.10 2.93
N GLN A 44 8.76 -4.96 1.91
CA GLN A 44 8.55 -4.50 0.52
C GLN A 44 7.23 -3.75 0.36
N ILE A 45 6.16 -4.22 1.00
CA ILE A 45 4.86 -3.53 0.99
C ILE A 45 4.99 -2.15 1.66
N ILE A 46 5.67 -2.08 2.81
CA ILE A 46 5.90 -0.82 3.54
C ILE A 46 6.68 0.17 2.68
N GLU A 47 7.77 -0.26 2.05
CA GLU A 47 8.59 0.59 1.17
C GLU A 47 7.79 1.11 -0.02
N GLN A 48 6.98 0.26 -0.67
CA GLN A 48 6.12 0.68 -1.78
C GLN A 48 5.03 1.67 -1.35
N LEU A 49 4.46 1.50 -0.16
CA LEU A 49 3.44 2.40 0.37
C LEU A 49 4.04 3.74 0.82
N ASN A 50 5.20 3.74 1.46
CA ASN A 50 5.89 4.97 1.88
C ASN A 50 6.39 5.82 0.68
N ASN A 51 6.56 5.21 -0.49
CA ASN A 51 6.85 5.94 -1.72
C ASN A 51 5.64 6.67 -2.32
N ILE A 52 4.43 6.46 -1.78
CA ILE A 52 3.25 7.22 -2.21
C ILE A 52 3.28 8.60 -1.56
N PRO A 53 3.24 9.70 -2.36
CA PRO A 53 3.18 11.04 -1.82
C PRO A 53 2.00 11.22 -0.85
N GLY A 54 2.27 11.72 0.34
CA GLY A 54 1.27 11.92 1.39
C GLY A 54 1.15 10.76 2.38
N VAL A 55 1.77 9.60 2.15
CA VAL A 55 1.90 8.56 3.18
C VAL A 55 2.97 9.00 4.18
N THR A 56 2.61 9.06 5.46
CA THR A 56 3.53 9.41 6.55
C THR A 56 3.92 8.20 7.39
N GLU A 57 3.03 7.22 7.50
CA GLU A 57 3.30 6.01 8.27
C GLU A 57 2.57 4.82 7.64
N THR A 58 3.24 3.67 7.61
CA THR A 58 2.67 2.41 7.13
C THR A 58 2.97 1.29 8.10
N LYS A 59 1.96 0.50 8.44
CA LYS A 59 2.09 -0.71 9.24
C LYS A 59 1.43 -1.89 8.52
N VAL A 60 2.18 -2.98 8.37
CA VAL A 60 1.71 -4.21 7.72
C VAL A 60 1.82 -5.37 8.71
N VAL A 61 0.69 -5.99 9.01
CA VAL A 61 0.60 -7.11 9.95
C VAL A 61 0.03 -8.33 9.24
N LYS A 62 0.74 -9.46 9.32
CA LYS A 62 0.27 -10.75 8.79
C LYS A 62 -0.79 -11.31 9.72
N GLN A 63 -1.99 -11.56 9.21
CA GLN A 63 -3.09 -12.15 9.97
C GLN A 63 -3.23 -13.61 9.57
N PHE A 64 -2.70 -14.52 10.39
CA PHE A 64 -2.84 -15.94 10.13
C PHE A 64 -4.31 -16.38 10.26
N PRO A 65 -4.77 -17.35 9.44
CA PRO A 65 -3.97 -18.13 8.52
C PRO A 65 -3.79 -17.53 7.10
N GLN A 66 -4.64 -16.62 6.64
CA GLN A 66 -4.70 -16.22 5.21
C GLN A 66 -4.89 -14.71 4.96
N GLY A 67 -4.75 -13.88 5.99
CA GLY A 67 -5.05 -12.45 5.94
C GLY A 67 -3.83 -11.54 6.05
N LEU A 68 -4.03 -10.30 5.66
CA LEU A 68 -3.05 -9.23 5.76
C LEU A 68 -3.77 -7.96 6.17
N GLN A 69 -3.33 -7.33 7.26
CA GLN A 69 -3.83 -6.03 7.67
C GLN A 69 -2.81 -4.96 7.31
N ILE A 70 -3.25 -3.96 6.57
CA ILE A 70 -2.47 -2.81 6.16
C ILE A 70 -3.10 -1.58 6.79
N THR A 71 -2.36 -0.89 7.63
CA THR A 71 -2.74 0.39 8.22
C THR A 71 -1.84 1.45 7.64
N VAL A 72 -2.44 2.45 6.99
CA VAL A 72 -1.74 3.58 6.42
C VAL A 72 -2.19 4.83 7.16
N ARG A 73 -1.25 5.71 7.50
CA ARG A 73 -1.55 7.09 7.86
C ARG A 73 -1.09 7.97 6.71
N ALA A 74 -2.03 8.72 6.18
CA ALA A 74 -1.76 9.67 5.12
C ALA A 74 -2.14 11.08 5.57
N GLN A 75 -1.26 12.04 5.28
CA GLN A 75 -1.46 13.45 5.56
C GLN A 75 -1.50 14.24 4.25
N LYS A 76 -2.25 15.35 4.27
CA LYS A 76 -2.22 16.29 3.15
C LYS A 76 -0.81 16.87 3.03
N PRO A 77 -0.16 16.79 1.86
CA PRO A 77 1.14 17.40 1.68
C PRO A 77 1.04 18.92 1.88
N ALA A 78 1.98 19.48 2.65
CA ALA A 78 1.99 20.90 3.01
C ALA A 78 2.10 21.83 1.79
N ALA A 79 2.67 21.34 0.69
CA ALA A 79 2.74 22.04 -0.59
C ALA A 79 2.48 21.06 -1.74
N MET A 80 1.62 21.46 -2.68
CA MET A 80 1.48 20.79 -3.97
C MET A 80 2.27 21.59 -4.99
N LEU A 81 3.34 21.02 -5.54
CA LEU A 81 4.01 21.62 -6.67
C LEU A 81 3.07 21.52 -7.89
N LYS A 82 2.56 22.65 -8.39
CA LYS A 82 1.91 22.67 -9.70
C LYS A 82 2.99 22.36 -10.73
N ALA A 83 2.98 21.15 -11.29
CA ALA A 83 3.77 20.87 -12.48
C ALA A 83 3.29 21.84 -13.56
N LYS A 84 4.13 22.80 -13.96
CA LYS A 84 3.88 23.59 -15.16
C LYS A 84 3.92 22.64 -16.34
N VAL A 85 2.75 22.26 -16.83
CA VAL A 85 2.62 21.67 -18.16
C VAL A 85 3.02 22.77 -19.16
N GLY A 86 4.19 22.60 -19.77
CA GLY A 86 4.60 23.36 -20.94
C GLY A 86 5.55 24.53 -20.65
N GLU A 87 6.85 24.22 -20.51
CA GLU A 87 7.88 25.15 -20.97
C GLU A 87 8.72 24.38 -22.00
N LYS A 88 8.16 24.32 -23.21
CA LYS A 88 8.85 23.86 -24.41
C LYS A 88 9.96 24.87 -24.66
N LEU A 89 11.20 24.51 -24.32
CA LEU A 89 12.40 25.25 -24.69
C LEU A 89 12.48 25.26 -26.22
N THR A 90 12.18 26.41 -26.82
CA THR A 90 12.50 26.75 -28.22
C THR A 90 13.66 27.71 -28.23
#